data_AF-A0A356U9T7-F1
#
_entry.id   AF-A0A356U9T7-F1
#
_cell.length_a   1.000
_cell.length_b   1.000
_cell.length_c   1.000
_cell.angle_alpha   90.00
_cell.angle_beta   90.00
_cell.angle_gamma   90.00
#
_symmetry.space_group_name_H-M   'P 1'
#
loop_
_entity.id
_entity.type
_entity.pdbx_description
1 polymer ?
#
loop_
_entity_poly.entity_id
_entity_poly.type
_entity_poly.pdbx_seq_one_letter_code
_entity_poly.pdbx_strand_id
1 'polypeptide(L)'
;MLKKRMALVLLCLIYIAGCGGEGQEKENAGSVDTAHVLYQHYLASYGDKKPLLTGANDINNDGLEDLIVIYQDTPTTNKMIAIWQEDGKVVISEPTPAPVENYRIEWRDIDDKDPIELIVSGSKGVNVGYAIYRWENHEFINLFGEGMEDCC
;
A
#
# COMPACT_ATOMS: atom_id res chain seq x y z
N MET A 1 -61.85 11.20 35.22
CA MET A 1 -61.61 9.90 35.90
C MET A 1 -62.32 8.80 35.12
N LEU A 2 -61.60 7.93 34.41
CA LEU A 2 -62.03 6.56 34.10
C LEU A 2 -60.78 5.69 33.85
N LYS A 3 -60.76 4.53 34.48
CA LYS A 3 -59.59 3.65 34.66
C LYS A 3 -59.37 2.72 33.46
N LYS A 4 -58.08 2.50 33.15
CA LYS A 4 -57.38 1.25 32.72
C LYS A 4 -58.14 0.23 31.85
N ARG A 5 -57.52 -0.17 30.73
CA ARG A 5 -57.06 -1.57 30.52
C ARG A 5 -56.01 -1.66 29.40
N MET A 6 -55.17 -2.66 29.59
CA MET A 6 -53.85 -2.94 29.04
C MET A 6 -53.99 -3.97 27.91
N ALA A 7 -53.38 -3.74 26.75
CA ALA A 7 -53.01 -4.81 25.81
C ALA A 7 -51.86 -4.34 24.91
N LEU A 8 -50.75 -5.06 25.05
CA LEU A 8 -49.48 -4.98 24.36
C LEU A 8 -49.58 -5.71 23.02
N VAL A 9 -49.32 -5.07 21.88
CA VAL A 9 -48.73 -5.74 20.70
C VAL A 9 -47.80 -4.75 20.01
N LEU A 10 -46.52 -4.95 20.27
CA LEU A 10 -45.39 -4.35 19.56
C LEU A 10 -45.31 -5.02 18.18
N LEU A 11 -45.41 -4.24 17.10
CA LEU A 11 -45.02 -4.72 15.76
C LEU A 11 -44.28 -3.61 15.03
N CYS A 12 -43.00 -3.45 15.37
CA CYS A 12 -42.03 -2.72 14.57
C CYS A 12 -41.79 -3.49 13.27
N LEU A 13 -42.47 -3.13 12.19
CA LEU A 13 -42.10 -3.56 10.84
C LEU A 13 -41.22 -2.48 10.21
N ILE A 14 -39.93 -2.70 10.41
CA ILE A 14 -38.82 -2.01 9.77
C ILE A 14 -38.87 -2.38 8.28
N TYR A 15 -39.32 -1.46 7.43
CA TYR A 15 -39.09 -1.54 5.99
C TYR A 15 -37.70 -0.97 5.69
N ILE A 16 -36.67 -1.79 5.89
CA ILE A 16 -35.38 -1.60 5.23
C ILE A 16 -35.55 -2.05 3.78
N ALA A 17 -35.84 -1.08 2.90
CA ALA A 17 -35.62 -1.23 1.48
C ALA A 17 -34.10 -1.18 1.22
N GLY A 18 -33.40 -2.24 1.63
CA GLY A 18 -32.02 -2.50 1.25
C GLY A 18 -32.01 -3.36 0.00
N CYS A 19 -31.95 -2.73 -1.17
CA CYS A 19 -31.62 -3.37 -2.44
C CYS A 19 -31.01 -2.31 -3.35
N GLY A 20 -29.69 -2.35 -3.44
CA GLY A 20 -28.89 -1.39 -4.18
C GLY A 20 -27.50 -1.33 -3.59
N GLY A 21 -26.90 -2.49 -3.29
CA GLY A 21 -25.47 -2.55 -3.16
C GLY A 21 -24.92 -2.23 -4.54
N GLU A 22 -24.60 -0.96 -4.76
CA GLU A 22 -23.59 -0.58 -5.74
C GLU A 22 -22.44 -1.54 -5.50
N GLY A 23 -22.15 -2.37 -6.51
CA GLY A 23 -21.00 -3.24 -6.45
C GLY A 23 -19.83 -2.35 -6.07
N GLN A 24 -19.21 -2.63 -4.92
CA GLN A 24 -17.95 -2.00 -4.58
C GLN A 24 -17.08 -2.16 -5.82
N GLU A 25 -16.76 -1.03 -6.46
CA GLU A 25 -15.64 -0.98 -7.37
C GLU A 25 -14.51 -1.72 -6.66
N LYS A 26 -13.97 -2.74 -7.31
CA LYS A 26 -12.70 -3.31 -6.87
C LYS A 26 -11.75 -2.13 -6.82
N GLU A 27 -11.46 -1.63 -5.61
CA GLU A 27 -10.40 -0.65 -5.40
C GLU A 27 -9.18 -1.21 -6.14
N ASN A 28 -8.79 -0.54 -7.21
CA ASN A 28 -7.79 -1.04 -8.13
C ASN A 28 -6.55 -1.42 -7.33
N ALA A 29 -6.09 -2.68 -7.50
CA ALA A 29 -4.69 -3.00 -7.31
C ALA A 29 -3.90 -1.91 -8.03
N GLY A 30 -3.05 -1.16 -7.29
CA GLY A 30 -2.47 0.06 -7.85
C GLY A 30 -1.72 -0.23 -9.16
N SER A 31 -1.63 0.78 -10.02
CA SER A 31 -1.05 0.65 -11.35
C SER A 31 0.46 0.82 -11.36
N VAL A 32 1.12 0.22 -12.36
CA VAL A 32 2.53 0.51 -12.69
C VAL A 32 2.57 1.77 -13.55
N ASP A 33 3.17 2.84 -13.03
CA ASP A 33 3.41 4.08 -13.74
C ASP A 33 4.66 3.96 -14.61
N THR A 34 4.44 3.51 -15.84
CA THR A 34 5.52 3.38 -16.84
C THR A 34 6.00 4.73 -17.41
N ALA A 35 5.29 5.83 -17.12
CA ALA A 35 5.62 7.17 -17.60
C ALA A 35 6.54 7.94 -16.64
N HIS A 36 6.65 7.50 -15.38
CA HIS A 36 7.57 8.10 -14.41
C HIS A 36 9.00 8.11 -14.96
N VAL A 37 9.71 9.23 -14.79
CA VAL A 37 11.03 9.46 -15.43
C VAL A 37 12.08 8.43 -14.98
N LEU A 38 11.96 7.94 -13.75
CA LEU A 38 12.87 6.93 -13.19
C LEU A 38 12.51 5.49 -13.61
N TYR A 39 11.34 5.24 -14.23
CA TYR A 39 10.91 3.88 -14.57
C TYR A 39 11.84 3.19 -15.59
N GLN A 40 12.49 3.95 -16.48
CA GLN A 40 13.46 3.37 -17.42
C GLN A 40 14.69 2.78 -16.70
N HIS A 41 15.03 3.27 -15.50
CA HIS A 41 16.13 2.71 -14.70
C HIS A 41 15.74 1.38 -14.07
N TYR A 42 14.47 1.18 -13.72
CA TYR A 42 13.93 -0.14 -13.36
C TYR A 42 14.10 -1.11 -14.53
N LEU A 43 13.66 -0.74 -15.74
CA LEU A 43 13.78 -1.63 -16.91
C LEU A 43 15.24 -1.98 -17.24
N ALA A 44 16.16 -1.04 -17.07
CA ALA A 44 17.58 -1.28 -17.31
C ALA A 44 18.20 -2.28 -16.31
N SER A 45 17.73 -2.29 -15.06
CA SER A 45 18.33 -3.07 -13.98
C SER A 45 17.57 -4.37 -13.65
N TYR A 46 16.25 -4.38 -13.89
CA TYR A 46 15.30 -5.43 -13.52
C TYR A 46 14.33 -5.75 -14.68
N GLY A 47 14.71 -5.50 -15.93
CA GLY A 47 13.83 -5.66 -17.10
C GLY A 47 13.31 -7.09 -17.35
N ASP A 48 13.93 -8.10 -16.74
CA ASP A 48 13.47 -9.49 -16.72
C ASP A 48 12.42 -9.77 -15.61
N LYS A 49 12.28 -8.87 -14.64
CA LYS A 49 11.33 -8.96 -13.54
C LYS A 49 10.03 -8.24 -13.87
N LYS A 50 8.90 -8.87 -13.56
CA LYS A 50 7.58 -8.30 -13.78
C LYS A 50 7.28 -7.22 -12.73
N PRO A 51 7.10 -5.94 -13.11
CA PRO A 51 6.63 -4.92 -12.17
C PRO A 51 5.16 -5.18 -11.82
N LEU A 52 4.81 -4.92 -10.57
CA LEU A 52 3.50 -5.21 -10.00
C LEU A 52 2.77 -3.94 -9.56
N LEU A 53 3.49 -3.03 -8.89
CA LEU A 53 2.96 -1.76 -8.40
C LEU A 53 4.07 -0.73 -8.37
N THR A 54 3.73 0.53 -8.63
CA THR A 54 4.62 1.66 -8.36
C THR A 54 3.97 2.64 -7.40
N GLY A 55 4.79 3.34 -6.61
CA GLY A 55 4.40 4.53 -5.87
C GLY A 55 5.47 5.60 -6.06
N ALA A 56 5.06 6.85 -6.20
CA ALA A 56 5.97 7.98 -6.39
C ALA A 56 5.79 8.99 -5.26
N ASN A 57 6.90 9.48 -4.70
CA ASN A 57 6.99 10.57 -3.73
C ASN A 57 8.46 10.95 -3.50
N ASP A 58 8.72 12.07 -2.84
CA ASP A 58 10.05 12.47 -2.39
C ASP A 58 10.41 11.71 -1.09
N ILE A 59 11.19 10.63 -1.22
CA ILE A 59 11.48 9.74 -0.09
C ILE A 59 12.70 10.17 0.72
N ASN A 60 13.52 11.07 0.20
CA ASN A 60 14.74 11.54 0.86
C ASN A 60 14.69 13.04 1.23
N ASN A 61 13.55 13.70 0.94
CA ASN A 61 13.28 15.12 1.15
C ASN A 61 14.26 16.05 0.42
N ASP A 62 14.64 15.70 -0.82
CA ASP A 62 15.51 16.52 -1.67
C ASP A 62 14.75 17.44 -2.65
N GLY A 63 13.42 17.35 -2.66
CA GLY A 63 12.52 18.10 -3.52
C GLY A 63 12.28 17.48 -4.90
N LEU A 64 12.84 16.29 -5.18
CA LEU A 64 12.62 15.52 -6.39
C LEU A 64 11.73 14.31 -6.10
N GLU A 65 10.93 13.91 -7.10
CA GLU A 65 10.06 12.76 -6.96
C GLU A 65 10.84 11.47 -7.26
N ASP A 66 10.78 10.54 -6.31
CA ASP A 66 11.41 9.23 -6.38
C ASP A 66 10.38 8.14 -6.71
N LEU A 67 10.87 6.97 -7.09
CA LEU A 67 10.03 5.85 -7.52
C LEU A 67 10.24 4.60 -6.67
N ILE A 68 9.17 4.14 -6.03
CA ILE A 68 9.08 2.83 -5.42
C ILE A 68 8.51 1.85 -6.43
N VAL A 69 9.14 0.68 -6.56
CA VAL A 69 8.65 -0.40 -7.42
C VAL A 69 8.54 -1.69 -6.62
N ILE A 70 7.33 -2.24 -6.54
CA ILE A 70 7.12 -3.64 -6.15
C ILE A 70 7.15 -4.49 -7.42
N TYR A 71 7.94 -5.54 -7.43
CA TYR A 71 8.09 -6.46 -8.54
C TYR A 71 8.05 -7.93 -8.09
N GLN A 72 7.72 -8.81 -9.03
CA GLN A 72 7.78 -10.25 -8.81
C GLN A 72 9.23 -10.73 -8.94
N ASP A 73 9.83 -11.19 -7.84
CA ASP A 73 11.22 -11.65 -7.82
C ASP A 73 11.33 -13.13 -8.22
N THR A 74 10.44 -13.94 -7.66
CA THR A 74 10.26 -15.36 -8.00
C THR A 74 8.77 -15.65 -8.25
N PRO A 75 8.38 -16.85 -8.73
CA PRO A 75 6.97 -17.18 -8.89
C PRO A 75 6.11 -17.06 -7.61
N THR A 76 6.73 -17.04 -6.42
CA THR A 76 6.04 -17.05 -5.13
C THR A 76 6.45 -15.93 -4.17
N THR A 77 7.34 -15.02 -4.59
CA THR A 77 7.84 -13.93 -3.72
C THR A 77 7.94 -12.63 -4.49
N ASN A 78 7.66 -11.53 -3.80
CA ASN A 78 7.81 -10.18 -4.32
C ASN A 78 8.91 -9.42 -3.58
N LYS A 79 9.43 -8.39 -4.23
CA LYS A 79 10.42 -7.48 -3.69
C LYS A 79 10.01 -6.04 -3.99
N MET A 80 10.51 -5.12 -3.17
CA MET A 80 10.36 -3.68 -3.29
C MET A 80 11.73 -3.03 -3.35
N ILE A 81 11.87 -2.05 -4.24
CA ILE A 81 13.06 -1.21 -4.33
C ILE A 81 12.65 0.26 -4.39
N ALA A 82 13.57 1.14 -4.00
CA ALA A 82 13.52 2.57 -4.27
C ALA A 82 14.47 2.93 -5.41
N ILE A 83 14.07 3.90 -6.23
CA ILE A 83 14.89 4.51 -7.28
C ILE A 83 14.83 6.02 -7.06
N TRP A 84 15.97 6.64 -6.80
CA TRP A 84 16.07 8.07 -6.49
C TRP A 84 17.27 8.71 -7.18
N GLN A 85 17.41 10.03 -7.05
CA GLN A 85 18.62 10.74 -7.51
C GLN A 85 19.49 11.15 -6.31
N GLU A 86 20.80 10.92 -6.44
CA GLU A 86 21.79 11.37 -5.46
C GLU A 86 23.06 11.80 -6.19
N ASP A 87 23.59 12.98 -5.87
CA ASP A 87 24.79 13.56 -6.50
C ASP A 87 24.74 13.56 -8.05
N GLY A 88 23.55 13.82 -8.61
CA GLY A 88 23.31 13.86 -10.05
C GLY A 88 23.33 12.49 -10.74
N LYS A 89 23.23 11.40 -9.98
CA LYS A 89 23.15 10.03 -10.49
C LYS A 89 21.86 9.38 -10.01
N VAL A 90 21.30 8.49 -10.83
CA VAL A 90 20.20 7.63 -10.38
C VAL A 90 20.77 6.47 -9.59
N VAL A 91 20.22 6.25 -8.39
CA VAL A 91 20.58 5.17 -7.47
C VAL A 91 19.38 4.24 -7.30
N ILE A 92 19.65 2.96 -7.06
CA ILE A 92 18.64 1.95 -6.80
C ILE A 92 18.99 1.24 -5.50
N SER A 93 18.00 1.04 -4.63
CA SER A 93 18.19 0.41 -3.33
C SER A 93 18.46 -1.09 -3.46
N GLU A 94 18.97 -1.68 -2.39
CA GLU A 94 18.89 -3.13 -2.23
C GLU A 94 17.41 -3.58 -2.13
N PRO A 95 17.05 -4.78 -2.64
CA PRO A 95 15.66 -5.25 -2.61
C PRO A 95 15.14 -5.65 -1.22
N THR A 96 14.05 -5.02 -0.80
CA THR A 96 13.32 -5.34 0.45
C THR A 96 12.18 -6.33 0.17
N PRO A 97 11.88 -7.31 1.04
CA PRO A 97 10.69 -8.16 0.89
C PRO A 97 9.38 -7.35 0.77
N ALA A 98 8.45 -7.81 -0.07
CA ALA A 98 7.16 -7.16 -0.27
C ALA A 98 6.01 -8.19 -0.26
N PRO A 99 4.77 -7.79 0.08
CA PRO A 99 3.63 -8.69 0.11
C PRO A 99 3.40 -9.43 -1.20
N VAL A 100 3.07 -10.72 -1.13
CA VAL A 100 2.84 -11.57 -2.31
C VAL A 100 1.57 -11.19 -3.06
N GLU A 101 0.51 -10.84 -2.33
CA GLU A 101 -0.84 -10.58 -2.86
C GLU A 101 -1.40 -9.27 -2.29
N ASN A 102 -2.41 -8.71 -2.96
CA ASN A 102 -3.16 -7.53 -2.50
C ASN A 102 -2.28 -6.35 -2.05
N TYR A 103 -1.11 -6.20 -2.65
CA TYR A 103 -0.13 -5.17 -2.32
C TYR A 103 -0.70 -3.76 -2.55
N ARG A 104 -0.44 -2.88 -1.59
CA ARG A 104 -0.83 -1.46 -1.61
C ARG A 104 0.33 -0.61 -1.11
N ILE A 105 0.46 0.58 -1.67
CA ILE A 105 1.39 1.64 -1.26
C ILE A 105 0.56 2.88 -0.94
N GLU A 106 0.79 3.47 0.23
CA GLU A 106 0.25 4.75 0.62
C GLU A 106 1.33 5.62 1.26
N TRP A 107 1.22 6.93 1.08
CA TRP A 107 2.11 7.91 1.71
C TRP A 107 1.36 8.67 2.79
N ARG A 108 1.96 8.80 3.98
CA ARG A 108 1.39 9.55 5.09
C ARG A 108 2.52 10.24 5.86
N ASP A 109 2.32 11.49 6.19
CA ASP A 109 3.11 12.18 7.20
C ASP A 109 2.44 11.90 8.55
N ILE A 110 2.97 10.92 9.28
CA ILE A 110 2.34 10.38 10.49
C ILE A 110 2.80 11.12 11.73
N ASP A 111 4.01 11.68 11.71
CA ASP A 111 4.64 12.28 12.88
C ASP A 111 5.24 13.68 12.64
N ASP A 112 4.85 14.35 11.55
CA ASP A 112 5.31 15.68 11.13
C ASP A 112 6.84 15.74 10.97
N LYS A 113 7.45 14.66 10.46
CA LYS A 113 8.90 14.59 10.21
C LYS A 113 9.22 14.13 8.79
N ASP A 114 10.22 14.80 8.23
CA ASP A 114 10.82 14.36 6.99
C ASP A 114 11.81 13.19 7.21
N PRO A 115 12.00 12.32 6.19
CA PRO A 115 11.14 12.21 5.01
C PRO A 115 9.82 11.50 5.32
N ILE A 116 8.81 11.74 4.47
CA ILE A 116 7.45 11.17 4.60
C ILE A 116 7.46 9.64 4.71
N GLU A 117 6.53 9.08 5.49
CA GLU A 117 6.43 7.63 5.66
C GLU A 117 5.71 6.94 4.49
N LEU A 118 6.22 5.77 4.16
CA LEU A 118 5.65 4.81 3.23
C LEU A 118 4.91 3.71 3.99
N ILE A 119 3.60 3.60 3.79
CA ILE A 119 2.83 2.45 4.27
C ILE A 119 2.73 1.42 3.14
N VAL A 120 3.24 0.22 3.41
CA VAL A 120 3.06 -0.94 2.53
C VAL A 120 2.15 -1.94 3.25
N SER A 121 1.13 -2.44 2.56
CA SER A 121 0.28 -3.50 3.07
C SER A 121 -0.01 -4.55 2.00
N GLY A 122 -0.42 -5.74 2.44
CA GLY A 122 -0.86 -6.81 1.54
C GLY A 122 -1.12 -8.10 2.29
N SER A 123 -1.07 -9.22 1.56
CA SER A 123 -1.42 -10.53 2.10
C SER A 123 -0.62 -11.67 1.48
N LYS A 124 -0.72 -12.85 2.11
CA LYS A 124 -0.31 -14.14 1.55
C LYS A 124 -1.29 -15.21 2.03
N GLY A 125 -2.23 -15.59 1.17
CA GLY A 125 -3.30 -16.50 1.55
C GLY A 125 -4.19 -15.89 2.65
N VAL A 126 -4.19 -16.48 3.84
CA VAL A 126 -4.98 -16.00 4.99
C VAL A 126 -4.27 -14.94 5.84
N ASN A 127 -2.97 -14.75 5.62
CA ASN A 127 -2.17 -13.78 6.36
C ASN A 127 -2.34 -12.40 5.74
N VAL A 128 -2.54 -11.39 6.57
CA VAL A 128 -2.63 -9.98 6.18
C VAL A 128 -1.68 -9.20 7.06
N GLY A 129 -0.97 -8.24 6.46
CA GLY A 129 0.03 -7.48 7.19
C GLY A 129 0.30 -6.13 6.56
N TYR A 130 0.90 -5.25 7.36
CA TYR A 130 1.35 -3.93 6.94
C TYR A 130 2.65 -3.55 7.64
N ALA A 131 3.39 -2.63 7.03
CA ALA A 131 4.56 -2.00 7.60
C ALA A 131 4.60 -0.53 7.18
N ILE A 132 5.06 0.30 8.11
CA ILE A 132 5.27 1.73 7.96
C ILE A 132 6.78 1.92 7.93
N TYR A 133 7.28 2.34 6.77
CA TYR A 133 8.70 2.56 6.54
C TYR A 133 9.00 4.05 6.51
N ARG A 134 10.16 4.42 7.07
CA ARG A 134 10.84 5.67 6.73
C ARG A 134 12.10 5.35 5.98
N TRP A 135 12.41 6.15 4.97
CA TRP A 135 13.64 6.02 4.24
C TRP A 135 14.79 6.67 5.03
N GLU A 136 15.74 5.86 5.48
CA GLU A 136 16.93 6.34 6.19
C GLU A 136 18.15 5.54 5.75
N ASN A 137 19.29 6.21 5.54
CA ASN A 137 20.55 5.58 5.18
C ASN A 137 20.45 4.61 3.99
N HIS A 138 19.67 4.99 2.97
CA HIS A 138 19.40 4.20 1.75
C HIS A 138 18.61 2.90 1.97
N GLU A 139 17.90 2.79 3.09
CA GLU A 139 17.10 1.62 3.46
C GLU A 139 15.68 2.01 3.89
N PHE A 140 14.75 1.06 3.71
CA PHE A 140 13.41 1.15 4.30
C PHE A 140 13.44 0.71 5.77
N ILE A 141 13.54 1.66 6.69
CA ILE A 141 13.51 1.38 8.12
C ILE A 141 12.06 1.19 8.56
N ASN A 142 11.72 -0.02 9.00
CA ASN A 142 10.41 -0.33 9.56
C ASN A 142 10.24 0.37 10.91
N LEU A 143 9.44 1.44 10.94
CA LEU A 143 9.10 2.15 12.17
C LEU A 143 8.05 1.38 12.99
N PHE A 144 7.10 0.77 12.29
CA PHE A 144 6.02 0.00 12.88
C PHE A 144 5.39 -0.94 11.85
N GLY A 145 5.03 -2.15 12.25
CA GLY A 145 4.27 -3.07 11.39
C GLY A 145 3.70 -4.23 12.17
N GLU A 146 2.77 -4.93 11.53
CA GLU A 146 2.13 -6.13 12.06
C GLU A 146 1.91 -7.14 10.91
N GLY A 147 2.35 -8.39 11.09
CA GLY A 147 2.08 -9.51 10.18
C GLY A 147 2.71 -9.42 8.78
N MET A 148 3.58 -8.44 8.53
CA MET A 148 4.21 -8.23 7.22
C MET A 148 5.15 -9.40 6.84
N GLU A 149 5.85 -9.96 7.82
CA GLU A 149 6.76 -11.10 7.67
C GLU A 149 6.05 -12.36 7.15
N ASP A 150 4.77 -12.53 7.52
CA ASP A 150 3.94 -13.65 7.08
C ASP A 150 3.32 -13.42 5.70
N CYS A 151 3.45 -12.20 5.15
CA CYS A 151 2.92 -11.79 3.86
C CYS A 151 3.95 -11.81 2.72
N CYS A 152 5.25 -11.87 3.05
CA CYS A 152 6.34 -11.73 2.08
C CYS A 152 6.89 -13.07 1.54
#